data_AF-A0A962SGV1-F1
#
_entry.id   AF-A0A962SGV1-F1
#
_cell.length_a   1.000
_cell.length_b   1.000
_cell.length_c   1.000
_cell.angle_alpha   90.00
_cell.angle_beta   90.00
_cell.angle_gamma   90.00
#
_symmetry.space_group_name_H-M   'P 1'
#
loop_
_entity.id
_entity.type
_entity.pdbx_description
1 polymer ?
#
loop_
_entity_poly.entity_id
_entity_poly.type
_entity_poly.pdbx_seq_one_letter_code
_entity_poly.pdbx_strand_id
1 'polypeptide(L)'
;MEPRALRFVVALPSEAKPINRHFGLVRDNRAEAFSLYRNGSAALVISGVGSDLAARATEWLHGYLPQPAIWFNVGIAGHPHRAIGEALLAHRIVDRQSGREWQRSYPGFPCSSASLITCIEPERDYPDDALYDMEGASFYAALDAAGAEHTGHCFKIVSDNLHNPVEQINRELINGLMEQNLPLLERLCHLLTDTSQREPGESERN
;
A
#
# COMPACT_ATOMS: atom_id res chain seq x y z
N MET A 1 -17.54 -7.88 -17.40
CA MET A 1 -17.24 -7.53 -15.99
C MET A 1 -16.64 -6.14 -16.02
N GLU A 2 -17.02 -5.26 -15.09
CA GLU A 2 -16.45 -3.91 -15.01
C GLU A 2 -14.99 -4.01 -14.52
N PRO A 3 -14.06 -3.19 -15.04
CA PRO A 3 -12.72 -3.11 -14.51
C PRO A 3 -12.77 -2.77 -13.02
N ARG A 4 -12.05 -3.52 -12.18
CA ARG A 4 -11.99 -3.21 -10.74
C ARG A 4 -11.36 -1.84 -10.56
N ALA A 5 -11.97 -0.99 -9.75
CA ALA A 5 -11.39 0.30 -9.40
C ALA A 5 -10.07 0.11 -8.63
N LEU A 6 -9.27 1.17 -8.53
CA LEU A 6 -8.06 1.20 -7.72
C LEU A 6 -8.27 2.05 -6.47
N ARG A 7 -7.73 1.61 -5.34
CA ARG A 7 -7.77 2.35 -4.07
C ARG A 7 -6.40 2.40 -3.44
N PHE A 8 -5.90 3.60 -3.22
CA PHE A 8 -4.62 3.86 -2.59
C PHE A 8 -4.85 4.42 -1.18
N VAL A 9 -4.20 3.83 -0.19
CA VAL A 9 -4.11 4.35 1.18
C VAL A 9 -2.66 4.71 1.41
N VAL A 10 -2.41 6.00 1.66
CA VAL A 10 -1.05 6.54 1.87
C VAL A 10 -1.03 7.36 3.15
N ALA A 11 0.09 7.36 3.86
CA ALA A 11 0.19 8.05 5.15
C ALA A 11 0.42 9.55 4.95
N LEU A 12 1.24 9.92 3.96
CA LEU A 12 1.79 11.27 3.85
C LEU A 12 1.36 12.00 2.57
N PRO A 13 1.16 13.34 2.62
CA PRO A 13 0.97 14.14 1.41
C PRO A 13 2.13 14.04 0.40
N SER A 14 3.36 13.82 0.88
CA SER A 14 4.54 13.63 0.03
C SER A 14 4.49 12.32 -0.77
N GLU A 15 3.83 11.29 -0.24
CA GLU A 15 3.53 10.03 -0.94
C GLU A 15 2.36 10.20 -1.92
N ALA A 16 1.33 10.94 -1.50
CA ALA A 16 0.13 11.15 -2.29
C ALA A 16 0.38 11.96 -3.56
N LYS A 17 1.20 13.01 -3.49
CA LYS A 17 1.35 14.00 -4.56
C LYS A 17 1.83 13.38 -5.89
N PRO A 18 2.86 12.52 -5.94
CA PRO A 18 3.26 11.84 -7.17
C PRO A 18 2.16 10.95 -7.76
N ILE A 19 1.47 10.17 -6.91
CA ILE A 19 0.40 9.27 -7.34
C ILE A 19 -0.77 10.09 -7.92
N ASN A 20 -1.20 11.15 -7.23
CA ASN A 20 -2.26 12.02 -7.70
C ASN A 20 -1.96 12.60 -9.08
N ARG A 21 -0.72 13.06 -9.30
CA ARG A 21 -0.29 13.60 -10.61
C ARG A 21 -0.26 12.51 -11.68
N HIS A 22 0.27 11.33 -11.37
CA HIS A 22 0.41 10.21 -12.31
C HIS A 22 -0.94 9.67 -12.78
N PHE A 23 -1.86 9.43 -11.85
CA PHE A 23 -3.18 8.86 -12.12
C PHE A 23 -4.24 9.92 -12.41
N GLY A 24 -3.89 11.21 -12.40
CA GLY A 24 -4.83 12.31 -12.65
C GLY A 24 -5.97 12.38 -11.63
N LEU A 25 -5.65 12.20 -10.34
CA LEU A 25 -6.63 12.23 -9.25
C LEU A 25 -6.91 13.67 -8.82
N VAL A 26 -8.20 14.00 -8.66
CA VAL A 26 -8.64 15.33 -8.25
C VAL A 26 -9.26 15.27 -6.86
N ARG A 27 -9.02 16.30 -6.04
CA ARG A 27 -9.55 16.37 -4.69
C ARG A 27 -11.08 16.29 -4.69
N ASP A 28 -11.64 15.39 -3.89
CA ASP A 28 -13.07 15.34 -3.60
C ASP A 28 -13.36 16.23 -2.39
N ASN A 29 -13.91 17.41 -2.65
CA ASN A 29 -14.22 18.38 -1.58
C ASN A 29 -15.46 17.99 -0.75
N ARG A 30 -16.18 16.92 -1.10
CA ARG A 30 -17.30 16.40 -0.31
C ARG A 30 -16.83 15.46 0.81
N ALA A 31 -15.61 14.94 0.71
CA ALA A 31 -15.01 14.12 1.74
C ALA A 31 -14.45 15.00 2.87
N GLU A 32 -15.05 14.89 4.05
CA GLU A 32 -14.67 15.70 5.21
C GLU A 32 -13.76 14.95 6.21
N ALA A 33 -13.92 13.63 6.35
CA ALA A 33 -13.21 12.85 7.36
C ALA A 33 -11.72 12.65 7.02
N PHE A 34 -11.42 12.42 5.75
CA PHE A 34 -10.06 12.25 5.25
C PHE A 34 -9.89 12.99 3.92
N SER A 35 -8.65 13.40 3.63
CA SER A 35 -8.34 13.98 2.32
C SER A 35 -8.40 12.91 1.24
N LEU A 36 -9.44 12.98 0.40
CA LEU A 36 -9.69 12.07 -0.70
C LEU A 36 -9.40 12.74 -2.04
N TYR A 37 -8.72 12.00 -2.92
CA TYR A 37 -8.49 12.35 -4.31
C TYR A 37 -9.01 11.21 -5.16
N ARG A 38 -9.78 11.49 -6.21
CA ARG A 38 -10.36 10.45 -7.04
C ARG A 38 -10.64 10.91 -8.46
N ASN A 39 -10.85 9.95 -9.33
CA ASN A 39 -11.45 10.12 -10.64
C ASN A 39 -12.46 8.98 -10.87
N GLY A 40 -12.78 8.67 -12.13
CA GLY A 40 -13.72 7.59 -12.46
C GLY A 40 -13.22 6.18 -12.16
N SER A 41 -11.91 5.94 -12.11
CA SER A 41 -11.31 4.59 -12.01
C SER A 41 -10.48 4.36 -10.75
N ALA A 42 -10.03 5.42 -10.08
CA ALA A 42 -9.13 5.33 -8.94
C ALA A 42 -9.49 6.33 -7.84
N ALA A 43 -9.16 5.97 -6.60
CA ALA A 43 -9.25 6.81 -5.42
C ALA A 43 -7.98 6.68 -4.57
N LEU A 44 -7.55 7.77 -3.95
CA LEU A 44 -6.44 7.85 -3.02
C LEU A 44 -6.90 8.60 -1.77
N VAL A 45 -6.71 7.99 -0.61
CA VAL A 45 -6.94 8.63 0.69
C VAL A 45 -5.61 8.84 1.40
N ILE A 46 -5.44 10.03 1.99
CA ILE A 46 -4.33 10.31 2.91
C ILE A 46 -4.82 9.98 4.32
N SER A 47 -4.29 8.91 4.91
CA SER A 47 -4.68 8.45 6.25
C SER A 47 -4.08 9.31 7.36
N GLY A 48 -2.84 9.75 7.17
CA GLY A 48 -1.96 10.13 8.27
C GLY A 48 -1.11 8.94 8.75
N VAL A 49 -0.13 9.23 9.59
CA VAL A 49 0.88 8.26 10.08
C VAL A 49 0.32 7.44 11.23
N GLY A 50 0.57 6.13 11.19
CA GLY A 50 0.26 5.19 12.25
C GLY A 50 -0.97 4.31 11.99
N SER A 51 -0.94 3.15 12.65
CA SER A 51 -1.90 2.05 12.55
C SER A 51 -3.36 2.48 12.64
N ASP A 52 -3.72 3.25 13.68
CA ASP A 52 -5.11 3.66 13.92
C ASP A 52 -5.68 4.50 12.77
N LEU A 53 -4.86 5.42 12.24
CA LEU A 53 -5.27 6.28 11.13
C LEU A 53 -5.37 5.49 9.83
N ALA A 54 -4.43 4.57 9.59
CA ALA A 54 -4.46 3.69 8.42
C ALA A 54 -5.72 2.79 8.40
N ALA A 55 -6.06 2.17 9.54
CA ALA A 55 -7.28 1.36 9.67
C ALA A 55 -8.54 2.20 9.41
N ARG A 56 -8.70 3.31 10.14
CA ARG A 56 -9.88 4.19 10.02
C ARG A 56 -10.05 4.76 8.61
N ALA A 57 -8.96 5.15 7.95
CA ALA A 57 -9.01 5.67 6.57
C ALA A 57 -9.41 4.57 5.58
N THR A 58 -8.94 3.35 5.79
CA THR A 58 -9.28 2.18 4.96
C THR A 58 -10.77 1.83 5.10
N GLU A 59 -11.26 1.70 6.34
CA GLU A 59 -12.66 1.45 6.65
C GLU A 59 -13.57 2.54 6.09
N TRP A 60 -13.19 3.81 6.31
CA TRP A 60 -13.92 4.95 5.81
C TRP A 60 -13.99 4.96 4.29
N LEU A 61 -12.87 4.74 3.60
CA LEU A 61 -12.83 4.71 2.13
C LEU A 61 -13.67 3.54 1.59
N HIS A 62 -13.66 2.40 2.28
CA HIS A 62 -14.41 1.21 1.89
C HIS A 62 -15.92 1.47 1.96
N GLY A 63 -16.37 2.14 3.03
CA GLY A 63 -17.77 2.56 3.16
C GLY A 63 -18.16 3.70 2.21
N TYR A 64 -17.26 4.67 1.99
CA TYR A 64 -17.50 5.83 1.14
C TYR A 64 -17.58 5.45 -0.35
N LEU A 65 -16.82 4.44 -0.77
CA LEU A 65 -16.81 3.88 -2.12
C LEU A 65 -17.01 2.35 -2.02
N PRO A 66 -18.24 1.84 -2.02
CA PRO A 66 -18.52 0.41 -1.76
C PRO A 66 -18.26 -0.52 -2.94
N GLN A 67 -17.92 -0.01 -4.13
CA GLN A 67 -17.68 -0.85 -5.31
C GLN A 67 -16.49 -1.81 -5.09
N PRO A 68 -16.39 -2.97 -5.78
CA PRO A 68 -15.17 -3.77 -5.72
C PRO A 68 -13.95 -3.00 -6.24
N ALA A 69 -12.81 -3.11 -5.58
CA ALA A 69 -11.54 -2.52 -6.02
C ALA A 69 -10.36 -3.39 -5.64
N ILE A 70 -9.22 -3.08 -6.24
CA ILE A 70 -7.90 -3.52 -5.78
C ILE A 70 -7.35 -2.42 -4.88
N TRP A 71 -6.87 -2.82 -3.71
CA TRP A 71 -6.41 -1.91 -2.69
C TRP A 71 -4.91 -1.96 -2.53
N PHE A 72 -4.29 -0.80 -2.39
CA PHE A 72 -2.88 -0.65 -2.14
C PHE A 72 -2.65 0.22 -0.92
N ASN A 73 -1.93 -0.29 0.06
CA ASN A 73 -1.20 0.55 0.98
C ASN A 73 0.14 0.89 0.33
N VAL A 74 0.34 2.17 0.00
CA VAL A 74 1.54 2.64 -0.70
C VAL A 74 2.27 3.61 0.20
N GLY A 75 3.56 3.38 0.41
CA GLY A 75 4.37 4.30 1.18
C GLY A 75 5.81 3.85 1.33
N ILE A 76 6.56 4.64 2.08
CA ILE A 76 7.93 4.28 2.43
C ILE A 76 7.98 3.25 3.56
N ALA A 77 9.12 2.57 3.69
CA ALA A 77 9.43 1.65 4.78
C ALA A 77 10.95 1.57 4.99
N GLY A 78 11.36 1.26 6.21
CA GLY A 78 12.75 0.95 6.52
C GLY A 78 13.09 -0.52 6.25
N HIS A 79 14.35 -0.86 6.05
CA HIS A 79 14.82 -2.24 5.90
C HIS A 79 16.29 -2.35 6.33
N PRO A 80 16.78 -3.46 6.92
CA PRO A 80 18.18 -3.54 7.35
C PRO A 80 19.21 -3.40 6.20
N HIS A 81 18.99 -4.10 5.08
CA HIS A 81 19.99 -4.25 4.01
C HIS A 81 19.59 -3.81 2.58
N ARG A 82 18.30 -3.55 2.31
CA ARG A 82 17.83 -3.22 0.96
C ARG A 82 18.27 -1.82 0.53
N ALA A 83 18.39 -1.63 -0.78
CA ALA A 83 18.85 -0.37 -1.32
C ALA A 83 17.76 0.71 -1.20
N ILE A 84 18.15 1.95 -0.91
CA ILE A 84 17.22 3.07 -0.93
C ILE A 84 16.58 3.20 -2.32
N GLY A 85 15.25 3.32 -2.35
CA GLY A 85 14.45 3.38 -3.58
C GLY A 85 14.05 2.02 -4.15
N GLU A 86 14.52 0.91 -3.59
CA GLU A 86 14.02 -0.42 -3.95
C GLU A 86 12.56 -0.54 -3.52
N ALA A 87 11.69 -0.91 -4.47
CA ALA A 87 10.28 -1.12 -4.23
C ALA A 87 9.94 -2.61 -4.17
N LEU A 88 9.20 -3.00 -3.14
CA LEU A 88 8.84 -4.39 -2.86
C LEU A 88 7.35 -4.51 -2.52
N LEU A 89 6.82 -5.70 -2.79
CA LEU A 89 5.51 -6.11 -2.30
C LEU A 89 5.62 -6.92 -1.02
N ALA A 90 4.72 -6.70 -0.05
CA ALA A 90 4.72 -7.49 1.17
C ALA A 90 4.06 -8.86 0.96
N HIS A 91 4.85 -9.94 0.92
CA HIS A 91 4.30 -11.30 0.81
C HIS A 91 3.85 -11.87 2.16
N ARG A 92 4.33 -11.29 3.26
CA ARG A 92 3.93 -11.61 4.63
C ARG A 92 3.81 -10.29 5.38
N ILE A 93 2.67 -10.02 5.98
CA ILE A 93 2.38 -8.79 6.71
C ILE A 93 2.14 -9.17 8.15
N VAL A 94 2.86 -8.56 9.09
CA VAL A 94 2.81 -8.88 10.52
C VAL A 94 2.50 -7.60 11.29
N ASP A 95 1.45 -7.63 12.11
CA ASP A 95 1.25 -6.65 13.16
C ASP A 95 2.14 -7.05 14.35
N ARG A 96 3.16 -6.25 14.67
CA ARG A 96 4.07 -6.55 15.77
C ARG A 96 3.35 -6.54 17.13
N GLN A 97 2.35 -5.69 17.32
CA GLN A 97 1.67 -5.57 18.61
C GLN A 97 0.78 -6.76 18.89
N SER A 98 -0.03 -7.16 17.90
CA SER A 98 -1.01 -8.22 18.08
C SER A 98 -0.47 -9.61 17.69
N GLY A 99 0.64 -9.69 16.95
CA GLY A 99 1.16 -10.92 16.36
C GLY A 99 0.29 -11.48 15.23
N ARG A 100 -0.68 -10.71 14.73
CA ARG A 100 -1.52 -11.14 13.59
C ARG A 100 -0.67 -11.12 12.33
N GLU A 101 -0.92 -12.09 11.45
CA GLU A 101 -0.25 -12.13 10.16
C GLU A 101 -1.19 -12.45 9.00
N TRP A 102 -0.82 -11.92 7.84
CA TRP A 102 -1.46 -12.19 6.55
C TRP A 102 -0.40 -12.56 5.52
N GLN A 103 -0.74 -13.43 4.57
CA GLN A 103 0.18 -13.91 3.55
C GLN A 103 -0.37 -13.68 2.15
N ARG A 104 0.53 -13.37 1.22
CA ARG A 104 0.25 -13.11 -0.20
C ARG A 104 1.26 -13.80 -1.08
N SER A 105 0.81 -14.23 -2.26
CA SER A 105 1.66 -14.82 -3.28
C SER A 105 1.77 -13.88 -4.48
N TYR A 106 3.00 -13.67 -4.96
CA TYR A 106 3.31 -12.78 -6.08
C TYR A 106 4.17 -13.46 -7.17
N PRO A 107 3.79 -14.65 -7.68
CA PRO A 107 4.57 -15.34 -8.71
C PRO A 107 4.51 -14.54 -10.01
N GLY A 108 5.68 -14.29 -10.61
CA GLY A 108 5.77 -13.59 -11.89
C GLY A 108 5.51 -12.07 -11.83
N PHE A 109 5.48 -11.49 -10.63
CA PHE A 109 5.33 -10.04 -10.47
C PHE A 109 6.64 -9.29 -10.82
N PRO A 110 6.56 -8.05 -11.31
CA PRO A 110 7.71 -7.29 -11.84
C PRO A 110 8.64 -6.73 -10.76
N CYS A 111 8.46 -7.06 -9.49
CA CYS A 111 9.31 -6.65 -8.37
C CYS A 111 9.45 -7.77 -7.34
N SER A 112 10.51 -7.69 -6.54
CA SER A 112 10.73 -8.59 -5.41
C SER A 112 9.66 -8.40 -4.34
N SER A 113 9.55 -9.39 -3.46
CA SER A 113 8.70 -9.32 -2.28
C SER A 113 9.51 -9.52 -1.01
N ALA A 114 9.02 -8.98 0.10
CA ALA A 114 9.62 -9.12 1.42
C ALA A 114 8.53 -9.33 2.49
N SER A 115 8.94 -9.74 3.69
CA SER A 115 8.07 -9.62 4.85
C SER A 115 7.94 -8.14 5.24
N LEU A 116 6.81 -7.75 5.80
CA LEU A 116 6.51 -6.43 6.34
C LEU A 116 6.10 -6.58 7.79
N ILE A 117 6.74 -5.81 8.67
CA ILE A 117 6.44 -5.71 10.09
C ILE A 117 5.94 -4.30 10.35
N THR A 118 4.71 -4.18 10.81
CA THR A 118 4.13 -2.90 11.21
C THR A 118 4.38 -2.66 12.71
N CYS A 119 4.97 -1.51 13.01
CA CYS A 119 5.36 -1.06 14.34
C CYS A 119 4.58 0.20 14.75
N ILE A 120 4.57 0.50 16.05
CA ILE A 120 3.99 1.76 16.56
C ILE A 120 4.91 2.97 16.47
N GLU A 121 6.20 2.72 16.35
CA GLU A 121 7.24 3.73 16.25
C GLU A 121 8.24 3.30 15.16
N PRO A 122 8.98 4.26 14.58
CA PRO A 122 10.03 3.94 13.62
C PRO A 122 11.05 2.95 14.20
N GLU A 123 11.27 1.85 13.49
CA GLU A 123 12.28 0.84 13.85
C GLU A 123 13.66 1.30 13.37
N ARG A 124 14.63 1.31 14.27
CA ARG A 124 16.01 1.76 13.98
C ARG A 124 17.01 0.62 13.91
N ASP A 125 16.72 -0.48 14.60
CA ASP A 125 17.65 -1.58 14.78
C ASP A 125 17.42 -2.71 13.78
N TYR A 126 16.23 -2.74 13.16
CA TYR A 126 15.89 -3.66 12.07
C TYR A 126 16.21 -5.14 12.39
N PRO A 127 15.59 -5.72 13.44
CA PRO A 127 16.00 -7.02 13.99
C PRO A 127 15.85 -8.21 13.02
N ASP A 128 14.86 -8.12 12.13
CA ASP A 128 14.57 -9.13 11.11
C ASP A 128 14.83 -8.60 9.68
N ASP A 129 15.11 -9.52 8.75
CA ASP A 129 15.20 -9.26 7.30
C ASP A 129 13.81 -9.00 6.70
N ALA A 130 13.24 -7.84 7.06
CA ALA A 130 11.90 -7.42 6.72
C ALA A 130 11.85 -5.90 6.48
N LEU A 131 10.77 -5.47 5.83
CA LEU A 131 10.36 -4.07 5.80
C LEU A 131 9.73 -3.67 7.12
N TYR A 132 9.91 -2.42 7.51
CA TYR A 132 9.31 -1.83 8.69
C TYR A 132 8.53 -0.57 8.33
N ASP A 133 7.27 -0.55 8.70
CA ASP A 133 6.39 0.62 8.54
C ASP A 133 5.51 0.81 9.78
N MET A 134 4.54 1.72 9.68
CA MET A 134 3.61 2.01 10.77
C MET A 134 2.14 1.84 10.36
N GLU A 135 1.82 1.30 9.18
CA GLU A 135 0.45 1.31 8.64
C GLU A 135 -0.03 -0.03 8.05
N GLY A 136 0.86 -0.80 7.41
CA GLY A 136 0.49 -1.86 6.48
C GLY A 136 -0.38 -2.97 7.07
N ALA A 137 -0.06 -3.44 8.27
CA ALA A 137 -0.85 -4.46 8.96
C ALA A 137 -2.25 -3.97 9.33
N SER A 138 -2.39 -2.73 9.76
CA SER A 138 -3.69 -2.15 10.15
C SER A 138 -4.58 -1.85 8.94
N PHE A 139 -3.98 -1.50 7.80
CA PHE A 139 -4.66 -1.50 6.50
C PHE A 139 -5.22 -2.90 6.16
N TYR A 140 -4.43 -3.97 6.34
CA TYR A 140 -4.91 -5.33 6.12
C TYR A 140 -6.00 -5.74 7.10
N ALA A 141 -5.86 -5.40 8.38
CA ALA A 141 -6.86 -5.68 9.40
C ALA A 141 -8.22 -5.05 9.07
N ALA A 142 -8.22 -3.82 8.54
CA ALA A 142 -9.43 -3.15 8.08
C ALA A 142 -10.08 -3.84 6.87
N LEU A 143 -9.27 -4.29 5.90
CA LEU A 143 -9.79 -5.05 4.75
C LEU A 143 -10.31 -6.43 5.15
N ASP A 144 -9.63 -7.12 6.06
CA ASP A 144 -10.00 -8.42 6.61
C ASP A 144 -11.35 -8.33 7.36
N ALA A 145 -11.54 -7.28 8.16
CA ALA A 145 -12.84 -6.99 8.80
C ALA A 145 -13.98 -6.76 7.78
N ALA A 146 -13.64 -6.33 6.55
CA ALA A 146 -14.58 -6.14 5.45
C ALA A 146 -14.68 -7.35 4.50
N GLY A 147 -13.93 -8.43 4.73
CA GLY A 147 -13.86 -9.59 3.82
C GLY A 147 -13.23 -9.29 2.45
N ALA A 148 -12.35 -8.28 2.39
CA ALA A 148 -11.71 -7.76 1.18
C ALA A 148 -10.17 -7.89 1.20
N GLU A 149 -9.60 -8.59 2.17
CA GLU A 149 -8.15 -8.77 2.36
C GLU A 149 -7.44 -9.39 1.14
N HIS A 150 -8.12 -10.28 0.41
CA HIS A 150 -7.63 -10.86 -0.85
C HIS A 150 -7.40 -9.82 -1.96
N THR A 151 -7.97 -8.62 -1.84
CA THR A 151 -7.78 -7.50 -2.79
C THR A 151 -6.69 -6.50 -2.37
N GLY A 152 -6.18 -6.61 -1.14
CA GLY A 152 -5.20 -5.69 -0.57
C GLY A 152 -3.76 -6.02 -0.95
N HIS A 153 -2.92 -5.00 -1.08
CA HIS A 153 -1.49 -5.12 -1.39
C HIS A 153 -0.72 -4.05 -0.64
N CYS A 154 0.39 -4.41 0.01
CA CYS A 154 1.33 -3.40 0.54
C CYS A 154 2.49 -3.24 -0.45
N PHE A 155 2.57 -2.07 -1.08
CA PHE A 155 3.67 -1.68 -1.96
C PHE A 155 4.54 -0.68 -1.21
N LYS A 156 5.78 -1.10 -0.90
CA LYS A 156 6.68 -0.34 -0.02
C LYS A 156 7.97 0.00 -0.73
N ILE A 157 8.43 1.22 -0.52
CA ILE A 157 9.70 1.73 -1.07
C ILE A 157 10.67 1.94 0.07
N VAL A 158 11.87 1.38 -0.04
CA VAL A 158 12.88 1.49 1.02
C VAL A 158 13.36 2.94 1.11
N SER A 159 13.09 3.60 2.24
CA SER A 159 13.49 4.99 2.52
C SER A 159 14.75 5.12 3.36
N ASP A 160 15.00 4.12 4.19
CA ASP A 160 16.05 4.12 5.18
C ASP A 160 16.50 2.68 5.49
N ASN A 161 17.72 2.57 5.98
CA ASN A 161 18.37 1.34 6.36
C ASN A 161 19.49 1.61 7.38
N LEU A 162 20.21 0.56 7.82
CA LEU A 162 21.30 0.69 8.80
C LEU A 162 22.42 1.67 8.36
N HIS A 163 22.57 1.94 7.06
CA HIS A 163 23.57 2.87 6.52
C HIS A 163 23.00 4.28 6.23
N ASN A 164 21.67 4.40 6.11
CA ASN A 164 20.97 5.62 5.75
C ASN A 164 19.82 5.80 6.75
N PRO A 165 20.04 6.48 7.88
CA PRO A 165 19.12 6.47 9.00
C PRO A 165 17.84 7.29 8.74
N VAL A 166 16.76 6.93 9.44
CA VAL A 166 15.41 7.51 9.33
C VAL A 166 15.40 9.05 9.49
N GLU A 167 16.32 9.60 10.27
CA GLU A 167 16.43 11.05 10.53
C GLU A 167 16.77 11.87 9.29
N GLN A 168 17.28 11.24 8.22
CA GLN A 168 17.58 11.89 6.94
C GLN A 168 16.36 11.98 6.01
N ILE A 169 15.25 11.32 6.36
CA ILE A 169 14.04 11.32 5.55
C ILE A 169 13.36 12.68 5.61
N ASN A 170 13.09 13.24 4.43
CA ASN A 170 12.32 14.47 4.26
C ASN A 170 11.31 14.32 3.11
N ARG A 171 10.49 15.36 2.93
CA ARG A 171 9.40 15.35 1.94
C ARG A 171 9.92 15.24 0.52
N GLU A 172 11.05 15.88 0.23
CA GLU A 172 11.69 15.89 -1.08
C GLU A 172 12.22 14.50 -1.45
N LEU A 173 12.88 13.82 -0.51
CA LEU A 173 13.32 12.44 -0.68
C LEU A 173 12.13 11.52 -0.94
N ILE A 174 11.12 11.54 -0.07
CA ILE A 174 9.91 10.71 -0.24
C ILE A 174 9.29 10.95 -1.61
N ASN A 175 9.14 12.21 -2.02
CA ASN A 175 8.57 12.55 -3.31
C ASN A 175 9.38 11.93 -4.47
N GLY A 176 10.71 12.05 -4.44
CA GLY A 176 11.60 11.47 -5.44
C GLY A 176 11.54 9.95 -5.49
N LEU A 177 11.55 9.27 -4.34
CA LEU A 177 11.44 7.81 -4.25
C LEU A 177 10.12 7.30 -4.86
N MET A 178 9.03 7.99 -4.57
CA MET A 178 7.71 7.69 -5.11
C MET A 178 7.67 7.91 -6.62
N GLU A 179 8.18 9.05 -7.11
CA GLU A 179 8.24 9.37 -8.54
C GLU A 179 9.01 8.31 -9.35
N GLN A 180 10.16 7.85 -8.83
CA GLN A 180 10.98 6.81 -9.46
C GLN A 180 10.25 5.48 -9.60
N ASN A 181 9.31 5.18 -8.69
CA ASN A 181 8.63 3.90 -8.61
C ASN A 181 7.20 3.89 -9.20
N LEU A 182 6.68 5.04 -9.66
CA LEU A 182 5.37 5.12 -10.32
C LEU A 182 5.22 4.17 -11.52
N PRO A 183 6.22 4.01 -12.43
CA PRO A 183 6.07 3.08 -13.55
C PRO A 183 5.90 1.62 -13.11
N LEU A 184 6.51 1.24 -11.97
CA LEU A 184 6.35 -0.09 -11.40
C LEU A 184 4.96 -0.24 -10.76
N LEU A 185 4.52 0.73 -9.97
CA LEU A 185 3.19 0.75 -9.37
C LEU A 185 2.10 0.65 -10.44
N GLU A 186 2.21 1.41 -11.52
CA GLU A 186 1.27 1.35 -12.65
C GLU A 186 1.23 -0.03 -13.30
N ARG A 187 2.40 -0.65 -13.57
CA ARG A 187 2.47 -2.03 -14.10
C ARG A 187 1.76 -3.02 -13.16
N LEU A 188 1.94 -2.88 -11.85
CA LEU A 188 1.26 -3.71 -10.86
C LEU A 188 -0.25 -3.51 -10.88
N CYS A 189 -0.72 -2.27 -10.95
CA CYS A 189 -2.14 -1.97 -11.06
C CYS A 189 -2.75 -2.61 -12.31
N HIS A 190 -2.09 -2.53 -13.47
CA HIS A 190 -2.56 -3.18 -14.69
C HIS A 190 -2.61 -4.71 -14.57
N LEU A 191 -1.53 -5.34 -14.09
CA LEU A 191 -1.47 -6.80 -13.91
C LEU A 191 -2.58 -7.31 -12.98
N LEU A 192 -2.79 -6.63 -11.85
CA LEU A 192 -3.80 -7.03 -10.86
C LEU A 192 -5.23 -6.80 -11.38
N THR A 193 -5.45 -5.74 -12.14
CA THR A 193 -6.74 -5.47 -12.77
C THR A 193 -7.05 -6.53 -13.82
N ASP A 194 -6.08 -6.90 -14.66
CA ASP A 194 -6.24 -7.92 -15.68
C ASP A 194 -6.49 -9.33 -15.11
N THR A 195 -5.74 -9.73 -14.08
CA THR A 195 -5.96 -11.03 -13.42
C THR A 195 -7.33 -11.09 -12.76
N SER A 196 -7.81 -9.98 -12.18
CA SER A 196 -9.14 -9.93 -11.56
C SER A 196 -10.30 -10.07 -12.56
N GLN A 197 -10.05 -9.84 -13.86
CA GLN A 197 -11.04 -10.07 -14.93
C GLN A 197 -11.03 -11.52 -15.44
N ARG A 198 -9.98 -12.28 -15.15
CA ARG A 198 -9.79 -13.68 -15.59
C ARG A 198 -10.33 -14.72 -14.62
N GLU A 199 -10.84 -14.32 -13.45
CA GLU A 199 -11.62 -15.21 -12.59
C GLU A 199 -13.11 -15.17 -12.96
N PRO A 200 -13.54 -15.98 -13.95
CA PRO A 200 -14.86 -16.59 -13.88
C PRO A 200 -14.78 -18.12 -14.06
N GLY A 201 -14.97 -18.85 -12.96
CA GLY A 201 -15.44 -20.24 -12.97
C GLY A 201 -14.63 -21.27 -13.78
N GLU A 202 -13.49 -21.73 -13.24
CA GLU A 202 -12.93 -23.04 -13.62
C GLU A 202 -13.15 -24.03 -12.48
N SER A 203 -14.40 -24.51 -12.37
CA SER A 203 -14.64 -25.90 -12.01
C SER A 203 -14.66 -26.71 -13.32
N GLU A 204 -13.51 -26.85 -13.97
CA GLU A 204 -13.34 -27.92 -14.94
C GLU A 204 -13.18 -29.22 -14.16
N ARG A 205 -14.29 -29.95 -14.08
CA ARG A 205 -14.26 -31.39 -13.89
C ARG A 205 -13.48 -31.96 -15.08
N ASN A 206 -12.36 -32.59 -14.79
CA ASN A 206 -11.92 -33.79 -15.49
C ASN A 206 -11.55 -34.83 -14.43
#